data_AF-A0A2J6SI34-F1
#
_entry.id   AF-A0A2J6SI34-F1
#
_cell.length_a   1.000
_cell.length_b   1.000
_cell.length_c   1.000
_cell.angle_alpha   90.00
_cell.angle_beta   90.00
_cell.angle_gamma   90.00
#
_symmetry.space_group_name_H-M   'P 1'
#
loop_
_entity.id
_entity.type
_entity.pdbx_description
1 polymer ?
#
loop_
_entity_poly.entity_id
_entity_poly.type
_entity_poly.pdbx_seq_one_letter_code
_entity_poly.pdbx_strand_id
1 'polypeptide(L)'
;MKDQPQVNVTEISSPDDVSSAKKSNLFDKITRAAGSSTTFFVMLAILGVWVLLGFIFGPTDTWQIILQNTSSIQVYVTDILLIRQSSNAGRSMMTTLAELQSRNKTCERLLRQLPSCSWMETHKEKPKQLLVNGRPIEEEIESLYMVNGRQTWFQKRWSKTCHVVSKSVGSVWAFMFYWIGIVVWIVLGIPVQFSNEWQLYINTITALSLTLTSVFLQNIQQQQEDNLEKSLEYALKVDAKVEYRVRKITEDTKPNPIYEIPLRRLSRSERAIARFAAIMGSGLGVLISLVALIAWLAVGPILKFDDNWVLIIGTFTGLVGFIDGFVLRNIYAIDETSAALQFRALMYSDSRLLEVLNIPVPLEPVKKLSLSERISLATSDLCGHRHASVGAVLVVVGLLVAASILRWSETGQLLCNTPTMIAEGFLLLVLIQAHNFSNMERGRDFNGLLKRRLLLSSYVSDLEDQKH
;
A
#
# COMPACT_ATOMS: atom_id res chain seq x y z
N MET A 1 27.86 -12.12 20.75
CA MET A 1 26.94 -12.81 21.68
C MET A 1 26.65 -11.87 22.85
N LYS A 2 25.80 -10.87 22.65
CA LYS A 2 25.24 -10.01 23.70
C LYS A 2 23.85 -9.60 23.23
N ASP A 3 22.88 -9.86 24.09
CA ASP A 3 21.46 -9.46 24.07
C ASP A 3 20.61 -9.93 22.89
N GLN A 4 20.36 -11.24 22.82
CA GLN A 4 19.06 -11.71 22.33
C GLN A 4 18.06 -11.52 23.49
N PRO A 5 16.94 -10.80 23.30
CA PRO A 5 15.92 -10.67 24.33
C PRO A 5 15.42 -12.07 24.71
N GLN A 6 15.48 -12.40 26.00
CA GLN A 6 14.88 -13.60 26.54
C GLN A 6 13.38 -13.56 26.25
N VAL A 7 12.92 -14.49 25.41
CA VAL A 7 11.49 -14.69 25.14
C VAL A 7 10.90 -15.34 26.40
N ASN A 8 10.23 -14.56 27.23
CA ASN A 8 9.41 -15.09 28.31
C ASN A 8 8.23 -15.85 27.70
N VAL A 9 8.32 -17.18 27.68
CA VAL A 9 7.22 -18.07 27.33
C VAL A 9 6.39 -18.29 28.60
N THR A 10 5.43 -17.40 28.88
CA THR A 10 4.57 -17.58 30.08
C THR A 10 3.09 -17.33 29.86
N GLU A 11 2.65 -16.94 28.67
CA GLU A 11 1.23 -16.68 28.41
C GLU A 11 0.68 -17.66 27.37
N ILE A 12 -0.37 -18.39 27.77
CA ILE A 12 -1.22 -19.16 26.85
C ILE A 12 -2.09 -18.14 26.13
N SER A 13 -2.11 -18.19 24.80
CA SER A 13 -2.95 -17.33 23.94
C SER A 13 -4.40 -17.33 24.43
N SER A 14 -4.97 -16.14 24.67
CA SER A 14 -6.41 -15.94 24.87
C SER A 14 -7.18 -16.40 23.63
N PRO A 15 -8.47 -16.79 23.70
CA PRO A 15 -9.30 -17.05 22.51
C PRO A 15 -9.24 -15.94 21.45
N ASP A 16 -9.07 -14.69 21.87
CA ASP A 16 -8.91 -13.53 20.98
C ASP A 16 -7.54 -13.50 20.26
N ASP A 17 -6.53 -14.16 20.82
CA ASP A 17 -5.18 -14.31 20.26
C ASP A 17 -5.09 -15.50 19.27
N VAL A 18 -6.12 -16.35 19.18
CA VAL A 18 -6.12 -17.56 18.33
C VAL A 18 -6.59 -17.27 16.90
N SER A 19 -7.19 -16.10 16.63
CA SER A 19 -7.65 -15.72 15.30
C SER A 19 -6.88 -14.52 14.76
N SER A 20 -6.05 -14.77 13.74
CA SER A 20 -5.38 -13.70 12.96
C SER A 20 -6.36 -12.90 12.08
N ALA A 21 -7.59 -13.40 11.89
CA ALA A 21 -8.59 -12.80 11.01
C ALA A 21 -9.51 -11.83 11.77
N LYS A 22 -9.24 -10.53 11.65
CA LYS A 22 -10.14 -9.49 12.15
C LYS A 22 -11.49 -9.53 11.41
N LYS A 23 -12.60 -9.52 12.16
CA LYS A 23 -13.95 -9.37 11.58
C LYS A 23 -14.07 -8.01 10.86
N SER A 24 -14.40 -8.04 9.57
CA SER A 24 -14.55 -6.82 8.76
C SER A 24 -15.75 -5.99 9.24
N ASN A 25 -15.51 -4.71 9.52
CA ASN A 25 -16.59 -3.76 9.81
C ASN A 25 -17.17 -3.16 8.51
N LEU A 26 -18.25 -2.37 8.62
CA LEU A 26 -18.88 -1.73 7.47
C LEU A 26 -17.90 -0.87 6.68
N PHE A 27 -17.02 -0.12 7.37
CA PHE A 27 -16.09 0.77 6.70
C PHE A 27 -15.00 0.00 5.93
N ASP A 28 -14.56 -1.15 6.42
CA ASP A 28 -13.66 -2.05 5.68
C ASP A 28 -14.30 -2.58 4.39
N LYS A 29 -15.62 -2.88 4.44
CA LYS A 29 -16.37 -3.28 3.24
C LYS A 29 -16.48 -2.15 2.23
N ILE A 30 -16.70 -0.91 2.68
CA ILE A 30 -16.73 0.28 1.82
C ILE A 30 -15.36 0.50 1.17
N THR A 31 -14.26 0.42 1.94
CA THR A 31 -12.90 0.55 1.40
C THR A 31 -12.63 -0.51 0.33
N ARG A 32 -12.99 -1.78 0.58
CA ARG A 32 -12.82 -2.85 -0.40
C ARG A 32 -13.70 -2.65 -1.65
N ALA A 33 -14.92 -2.15 -1.48
CA ALA A 33 -15.80 -1.84 -2.59
C ALA A 33 -15.25 -0.68 -3.44
N ALA A 34 -14.71 0.35 -2.81
CA ALA A 34 -14.10 1.50 -3.50
C ALA A 34 -12.90 1.09 -4.37
N GLY A 35 -12.06 0.16 -3.89
CA GLY A 35 -10.97 -0.43 -4.68
C GLY A 35 -11.40 -1.49 -5.70
N SER A 36 -12.67 -1.83 -5.83
CA SER A 36 -13.11 -2.85 -6.78
C SER A 36 -13.00 -2.38 -8.24
N SER A 37 -12.74 -3.31 -9.16
CA SER A 37 -12.70 -2.99 -10.61
C SER A 37 -14.05 -2.46 -11.11
N THR A 38 -15.16 -2.88 -10.49
CA THR A 38 -16.50 -2.37 -10.81
C THR A 38 -16.59 -0.87 -10.53
N THR A 39 -16.14 -0.42 -9.36
CA THR A 39 -16.12 1.01 -9.00
C THR A 39 -15.28 1.81 -9.98
N PHE A 40 -14.11 1.29 -10.38
CA PHE A 40 -13.28 1.93 -11.40
C PHE A 40 -14.04 2.15 -12.72
N PHE A 41 -14.72 1.12 -13.25
CA PHE A 41 -15.46 1.25 -14.51
C PHE A 41 -16.70 2.15 -14.38
N VAL A 42 -17.38 2.13 -13.23
CA VAL A 42 -18.49 3.05 -12.95
C VAL A 42 -18.01 4.49 -12.93
N MET A 43 -16.91 4.78 -12.24
CA MET A 43 -16.30 6.12 -12.21
C MET A 43 -15.84 6.57 -13.61
N LEU A 44 -15.25 5.66 -14.39
CA LEU A 44 -14.86 5.95 -15.76
C LEU A 44 -16.08 6.25 -16.64
N ALA A 45 -17.18 5.52 -16.47
CA ALA A 45 -18.43 5.77 -17.19
C ALA A 45 -19.05 7.12 -16.80
N ILE A 46 -19.07 7.46 -15.51
CA ILE A 46 -19.55 8.76 -15.02
C ILE A 46 -18.73 9.91 -15.62
N LEU A 47 -17.41 9.81 -15.57
CA LEU A 47 -16.52 10.80 -16.19
C LEU A 47 -16.70 10.88 -17.72
N GLY A 48 -16.84 9.74 -18.38
CA GLY A 48 -17.08 9.69 -19.83
C GLY A 48 -18.39 10.36 -20.22
N VAL A 49 -19.48 10.07 -19.49
CA VAL A 49 -20.78 10.73 -19.69
C VAL A 49 -20.66 12.23 -19.44
N TRP A 50 -19.94 12.65 -18.40
CA TRP A 50 -19.70 14.07 -18.14
C TRP A 50 -18.98 14.74 -19.31
N VAL A 51 -17.86 14.19 -19.78
CA VAL A 51 -17.12 14.76 -20.92
C VAL A 51 -17.99 14.85 -22.19
N LEU A 52 -18.81 13.82 -22.47
CA LEU A 52 -19.74 13.82 -23.60
C LEU A 52 -20.82 14.91 -23.48
N LEU A 53 -21.41 15.07 -22.30
CA LEU A 53 -22.40 16.13 -22.05
C LEU A 53 -21.77 17.52 -22.17
N GLY A 54 -20.54 17.71 -21.70
CA GLY A 54 -19.80 18.97 -21.84
C GLY A 54 -19.56 19.35 -23.30
N PHE A 55 -19.32 18.37 -24.18
CA PHE A 55 -19.19 18.61 -25.63
C PHE A 55 -20.54 19.04 -26.26
N ILE A 56 -21.66 18.50 -25.77
CA ILE A 56 -23.00 18.80 -26.30
C ILE A 56 -23.50 20.17 -25.81
N PHE A 57 -23.34 20.47 -24.52
CA PHE A 57 -23.90 21.67 -23.88
C PHE A 57 -22.93 22.86 -23.84
N GLY A 58 -21.67 22.67 -24.20
CA GLY A 58 -20.61 23.69 -24.16
C GLY A 58 -19.92 23.75 -22.78
N PRO A 59 -18.57 23.79 -22.72
CA PRO A 59 -17.81 23.79 -21.48
C PRO A 59 -17.80 25.17 -20.81
N THR A 60 -18.95 25.58 -20.28
CA THR A 60 -19.09 26.84 -19.51
C THR A 60 -18.24 26.83 -18.24
N ASP A 61 -17.98 28.00 -17.66
CA ASP A 61 -17.25 28.11 -16.39
C ASP A 61 -17.95 27.34 -15.27
N THR A 62 -19.29 27.42 -15.19
CA THR A 62 -20.08 26.62 -14.25
C THR A 62 -19.89 25.11 -14.48
N TRP A 63 -19.81 24.66 -15.73
CA TRP A 63 -19.56 23.26 -16.06
C TRP A 63 -18.20 22.78 -15.53
N GLN A 64 -17.16 23.61 -15.68
CA GLN A 64 -15.81 23.33 -15.19
C GLN A 64 -15.74 23.36 -13.66
N ILE A 65 -16.35 24.35 -13.01
CA ILE A 65 -16.40 24.49 -11.54
C ILE A 65 -17.10 23.29 -10.89
N ILE A 66 -18.20 22.79 -11.47
CA ILE A 66 -18.88 21.60 -10.91
C ILE A 66 -17.98 20.37 -11.00
N LEU A 67 -17.30 20.15 -12.13
CA LEU A 67 -16.38 19.03 -12.29
C LEU A 67 -15.22 19.11 -11.29
N GLN A 68 -14.62 20.29 -11.16
CA GLN A 68 -13.52 20.52 -10.23
C GLN A 68 -13.93 20.23 -8.79
N ASN A 69 -15.05 20.76 -8.32
CA ASN A 69 -15.50 20.55 -6.95
C ASN A 69 -15.91 19.09 -6.70
N THR A 70 -16.63 18.47 -7.64
CA THR A 70 -16.99 17.04 -7.55
C THR A 70 -15.76 16.16 -7.49
N SER A 71 -14.77 16.43 -8.34
CA SER A 71 -13.48 15.74 -8.34
C SER A 71 -12.76 15.91 -7.01
N SER A 72 -12.62 17.14 -6.50
CA SER A 72 -11.91 17.39 -5.24
C SER A 72 -12.52 16.64 -4.04
N ILE A 73 -13.86 16.57 -3.98
CA ILE A 73 -14.58 15.80 -2.97
C ILE A 73 -14.32 14.31 -3.15
N GLN A 74 -14.36 13.81 -4.38
CA GLN A 74 -14.08 12.40 -4.65
C GLN A 74 -12.66 12.03 -4.25
N VAL A 75 -11.66 12.83 -4.63
CA VAL A 75 -10.24 12.56 -4.32
C VAL A 75 -10.04 12.58 -2.81
N TYR A 76 -10.58 13.57 -2.11
CA TYR A 76 -10.57 13.64 -0.65
C TYR A 76 -11.15 12.37 0.02
N VAL A 77 -12.30 11.89 -0.47
CA VAL A 77 -12.88 10.62 0.03
C VAL A 77 -11.97 9.44 -0.30
N THR A 78 -11.41 9.38 -1.50
CA THR A 78 -10.49 8.31 -1.90
C THR A 78 -9.21 8.32 -1.06
N ASP A 79 -8.65 9.46 -0.70
CA ASP A 79 -7.46 9.56 0.15
C ASP A 79 -7.70 9.01 1.55
N ILE A 80 -8.85 9.34 2.16
CA ILE A 80 -9.28 8.73 3.44
C ILE A 80 -9.34 7.20 3.31
N LEU A 81 -9.92 6.70 2.21
CA LEU A 81 -10.06 5.28 1.97
C LEU A 81 -8.70 4.61 1.68
N LEU A 82 -7.77 5.28 0.98
CA LEU A 82 -6.42 4.79 0.72
C LEU A 82 -5.60 4.70 2.01
N ILE A 83 -5.68 5.69 2.90
CA ILE A 83 -5.05 5.62 4.23
C ILE A 83 -5.58 4.42 5.01
N ARG A 84 -6.90 4.21 4.99
CA ARG A 84 -7.52 3.07 5.66
C ARG A 84 -7.09 1.74 5.05
N GLN A 85 -7.04 1.67 3.72
CA GLN A 85 -6.62 0.50 2.97
C GLN A 85 -5.18 0.10 3.34
N SER A 86 -4.24 1.06 3.26
CA SER A 86 -2.85 0.89 3.72
C SER A 86 -2.77 0.34 5.13
N SER A 87 -3.51 0.96 6.06
CA SER A 87 -3.47 0.61 7.47
C SER A 87 -3.99 -0.81 7.73
N ASN A 88 -5.04 -1.22 7.01
CA ASN A 88 -5.60 -2.56 7.10
C ASN A 88 -4.63 -3.60 6.50
N ALA A 89 -4.07 -3.34 5.32
CA ALA A 89 -3.11 -4.21 4.67
C ALA A 89 -1.83 -4.38 5.50
N GLY A 90 -1.27 -3.28 6.02
CA GLY A 90 -0.08 -3.30 6.87
C GLY A 90 -0.28 -4.14 8.14
N ARG A 91 -1.42 -3.99 8.84
CA ARG A 91 -1.74 -4.82 10.02
C ARG A 91 -1.89 -6.30 9.67
N SER A 92 -2.63 -6.63 8.62
CA SER A 92 -2.83 -8.02 8.18
C SER A 92 -1.49 -8.69 7.84
N MET A 93 -0.64 -7.95 7.12
CA MET A 93 0.70 -8.39 6.75
C MET A 93 1.59 -8.65 7.98
N MET A 94 1.67 -7.70 8.92
CA MET A 94 2.49 -7.86 10.13
C MET A 94 1.99 -9.03 10.99
N THR A 95 0.66 -9.19 11.11
CA THR A 95 0.06 -10.31 11.86
C THR A 95 0.45 -11.65 11.24
N THR A 96 0.35 -11.77 9.92
CA THR A 96 0.73 -12.99 9.20
C THR A 96 2.22 -13.29 9.34
N LEU A 97 3.09 -12.27 9.27
CA LEU A 97 4.52 -12.45 9.47
C LEU A 97 4.86 -12.85 10.91
N ALA A 98 4.15 -12.31 11.91
CA ALA A 98 4.29 -12.73 13.31
C ALA A 98 3.88 -14.21 13.51
N GLU A 99 2.78 -14.63 12.88
CA GLU A 99 2.33 -16.03 12.91
C GLU A 99 3.37 -16.98 12.31
N LEU A 100 3.92 -16.63 11.13
CA LEU A 100 4.98 -17.40 10.49
C LEU A 100 6.24 -17.48 11.37
N GLN A 101 6.63 -16.39 12.02
CA GLN A 101 7.77 -16.36 12.94
C GLN A 101 7.54 -17.23 14.19
N SER A 102 6.35 -17.14 14.78
CA SER A 102 5.94 -17.95 15.93
C SER A 102 6.05 -19.45 15.62
N ARG A 103 5.46 -19.89 14.50
CA ARG A 103 5.58 -21.27 14.04
C ARG A 103 7.01 -21.66 13.71
N ASN A 104 7.78 -20.77 13.11
CA ASN A 104 9.18 -21.02 12.81
C ASN A 104 10.01 -21.35 14.06
N LYS A 105 9.73 -20.66 15.18
CA LYS A 105 10.38 -20.94 16.47
C LYS A 105 10.02 -22.33 17.00
N THR A 106 8.78 -22.76 16.83
CA THR A 106 8.36 -24.12 17.17
C THR A 106 9.05 -25.15 16.27
N CYS A 107 9.05 -24.95 14.96
CA CYS A 107 9.75 -25.82 14.02
C CYS A 107 11.26 -25.91 14.35
N GLU A 108 11.92 -24.79 14.65
CA GLU A 108 13.34 -24.77 15.08
C GLU A 108 13.56 -25.63 16.33
N ARG A 109 12.69 -25.49 17.33
CA ARG A 109 12.78 -26.26 18.57
C ARG A 109 12.59 -27.75 18.34
N LEU A 110 11.61 -28.14 17.53
CA LEU A 110 11.25 -29.53 17.32
C LEU A 110 12.24 -30.25 16.39
N LEU A 111 12.66 -29.61 15.30
CA LEU A 111 13.64 -30.20 14.38
C LEU A 111 14.97 -30.49 15.08
N ARG A 112 15.40 -29.65 16.03
CA ARG A 112 16.61 -29.88 16.83
C ARG A 112 16.54 -31.10 17.76
N GLN A 113 15.34 -31.62 18.05
CA GLN A 113 15.18 -32.83 18.85
C GLN A 113 15.36 -34.10 18.03
N LEU A 114 15.33 -34.00 16.69
CA LEU A 114 15.48 -35.15 15.81
C LEU A 114 16.96 -35.54 15.71
N PRO A 115 17.31 -36.83 15.90
CA PRO A 115 18.69 -37.31 15.80
C PRO A 115 19.35 -36.98 14.45
N SER A 116 18.58 -37.09 13.36
CA SER A 116 19.00 -36.80 11.98
C SER A 116 19.33 -35.33 11.71
N CYS A 117 19.04 -34.44 12.66
CA CYS A 117 19.33 -33.01 12.60
C CYS A 117 20.50 -32.61 13.51
N SER A 118 21.21 -33.58 14.10
CA SER A 118 22.42 -33.35 14.89
C SER A 118 23.54 -32.79 14.00
N TRP A 119 24.02 -31.59 14.33
CA TRP A 119 24.94 -30.78 13.50
C TRP A 119 26.23 -31.50 13.06
N MET A 120 26.66 -32.53 13.80
CA MET A 120 27.87 -33.32 13.49
C MET A 120 27.70 -34.35 12.36
N GLU A 121 26.47 -34.75 12.02
CA GLU A 121 26.19 -35.74 10.98
C GLU A 121 25.86 -35.06 9.63
N THR A 122 25.19 -33.91 9.66
CA THR A 122 24.72 -33.21 8.47
C THR A 122 25.82 -32.64 7.58
N HIS A 123 26.93 -32.11 8.12
CA HIS A 123 28.05 -31.57 7.31
C HIS A 123 28.96 -32.63 6.68
N LYS A 124 28.81 -33.91 7.04
CA LYS A 124 29.56 -35.01 6.42
C LYS A 124 28.91 -35.52 5.13
N GLU A 125 27.61 -35.27 4.95
CA GLU A 125 26.83 -35.71 3.80
C GLU A 125 26.75 -34.62 2.72
N LYS A 126 26.62 -35.02 1.45
CA LYS A 126 26.36 -34.06 0.36
C LYS A 126 25.00 -33.38 0.58
N PRO A 127 24.83 -32.11 0.20
CA PRO A 127 23.58 -31.38 0.42
C PRO A 127 22.40 -32.14 -0.19
N LYS A 128 21.34 -32.33 0.59
CA LYS A 128 20.14 -33.07 0.18
C LYS A 128 19.40 -32.27 -0.90
N GLN A 129 19.40 -32.77 -2.12
CA GLN A 129 18.57 -32.22 -3.20
C GLN A 129 17.15 -32.76 -3.06
N LEU A 130 16.30 -31.97 -2.41
CA LEU A 130 14.91 -32.32 -2.20
C LEU A 130 14.09 -31.97 -3.45
N LEU A 131 13.28 -32.92 -3.91
CA LEU A 131 12.25 -32.71 -4.91
C LEU A 131 10.93 -32.41 -4.18
N VAL A 132 10.17 -31.44 -4.66
CA VAL A 132 8.83 -31.19 -4.14
C VAL A 132 7.86 -31.92 -5.07
N ASN A 133 7.12 -32.90 -4.55
CA ASN A 133 6.19 -33.74 -5.33
C ASN A 133 6.81 -34.38 -6.61
N GLY A 134 8.10 -34.72 -6.57
CA GLY A 134 8.82 -35.32 -7.71
C GLY A 134 9.24 -34.33 -8.81
N ARG A 135 9.08 -33.02 -8.61
CA ARG A 135 9.51 -31.95 -9.54
C ARG A 135 10.56 -31.03 -8.94
N PRO A 136 11.36 -30.33 -9.78
CA PRO A 136 12.18 -29.21 -9.34
C PRO A 136 11.33 -28.08 -8.76
N ILE A 137 11.85 -27.43 -7.72
CA ILE A 137 11.16 -26.37 -6.95
C ILE A 137 10.70 -25.22 -7.85
N GLU A 138 11.48 -24.88 -8.87
CA GLU A 138 11.19 -23.83 -9.84
C GLU A 138 9.88 -24.07 -10.61
N GLU A 139 9.58 -25.32 -10.98
CA GLU A 139 8.35 -25.67 -11.71
C GLU A 139 7.12 -25.64 -10.81
N GLU A 140 7.27 -26.04 -9.54
CA GLU A 140 6.17 -25.99 -8.58
C GLU A 140 5.78 -24.56 -8.23
N ILE A 141 6.76 -23.65 -8.14
CA ILE A 141 6.53 -22.21 -7.90
C ILE A 141 5.83 -21.54 -9.08
N GLU A 142 6.20 -21.87 -10.31
CA GLU A 142 5.53 -21.36 -11.51
C GLU A 142 4.08 -21.88 -11.60
N SER A 143 3.83 -23.11 -11.17
CA SER A 143 2.47 -23.64 -11.00
C SER A 143 1.71 -22.95 -9.86
N LEU A 144 2.42 -22.47 -8.83
CA LEU A 144 1.89 -21.77 -7.67
C LEU A 144 1.52 -20.31 -7.95
N TYR A 145 2.18 -19.67 -8.92
CA TYR A 145 1.67 -18.43 -9.52
C TYR A 145 0.26 -18.61 -10.14
N MET A 146 -0.17 -19.85 -10.42
CA MET A 146 -1.54 -20.19 -10.83
C MET A 146 -2.51 -20.44 -9.66
N VAL A 147 -2.12 -20.23 -8.39
CA VAL A 147 -3.05 -20.14 -7.24
C VAL A 147 -3.97 -18.92 -7.33
N ASN A 148 -3.75 -18.04 -8.30
CA ASN A 148 -4.81 -17.18 -8.83
C ASN A 148 -5.94 -18.06 -9.36
N GLY A 149 -6.89 -18.40 -8.48
CA GLY A 149 -8.07 -19.20 -8.79
C GLY A 149 -8.75 -18.72 -10.07
N ARG A 150 -9.42 -19.62 -10.80
CA ARG A 150 -9.98 -19.41 -12.16
C ARG A 150 -10.39 -17.96 -12.44
N GLN A 151 -9.45 -17.17 -12.97
CA GLN A 151 -9.75 -15.81 -13.39
C GLN A 151 -10.48 -15.88 -14.73
N THR A 152 -11.50 -15.04 -14.90
CA THR A 152 -12.12 -14.89 -16.22
C THR A 152 -11.11 -14.29 -17.20
N TRP A 153 -11.28 -14.57 -18.49
CA TRP A 153 -10.44 -13.97 -19.53
C TRP A 153 -10.41 -12.43 -19.43
N PHE A 154 -11.56 -11.83 -19.11
CA PHE A 154 -11.69 -10.39 -18.88
C PHE A 154 -10.83 -9.91 -17.70
N GLN A 155 -10.87 -10.60 -16.56
CA GLN A 155 -10.04 -10.25 -15.39
C GLN A 155 -8.55 -10.34 -15.69
N LYS A 156 -8.11 -11.39 -16.41
CA LYS A 156 -6.71 -11.56 -16.80
C LYS A 156 -6.25 -10.45 -17.75
N ARG A 157 -7.09 -10.09 -18.72
CA ARG A 157 -6.78 -8.99 -19.65
C ARG A 157 -6.78 -7.65 -18.94
N TRP A 158 -7.76 -7.38 -18.09
CA TRP A 158 -7.82 -6.17 -17.25
C TRP A 158 -6.57 -6.03 -16.39
N SER A 159 -6.22 -7.06 -15.63
CA SER A 159 -5.02 -7.07 -14.79
C SER A 159 -3.74 -6.80 -15.58
N LYS A 160 -3.61 -7.37 -16.79
CA LYS A 160 -2.45 -7.13 -17.66
C LYS A 160 -2.42 -5.67 -18.14
N THR A 161 -3.57 -5.11 -18.51
CA THR A 161 -3.68 -3.71 -18.89
C THR A 161 -3.32 -2.79 -17.71
N CYS A 162 -3.88 -3.00 -16.53
CA CYS A 162 -3.55 -2.24 -15.32
C CYS A 162 -2.05 -2.28 -15.02
N HIS A 163 -1.40 -3.44 -15.15
CA HIS A 163 0.03 -3.56 -14.93
C HIS A 163 0.85 -2.72 -15.92
N VAL A 164 0.49 -2.75 -17.20
CA VAL A 164 1.16 -1.93 -18.23
C VAL A 164 0.95 -0.44 -17.97
N VAL A 165 -0.29 -0.02 -17.72
CA VAL A 165 -0.62 1.39 -17.43
C VAL A 165 0.08 1.85 -16.16
N SER A 166 0.04 1.07 -15.08
CA SER A 166 0.72 1.39 -13.82
C SER A 166 2.23 1.58 -14.01
N LYS A 167 2.87 0.70 -14.77
CA LYS A 167 4.31 0.80 -15.06
C LYS A 167 4.65 2.05 -15.86
N SER A 168 3.78 2.44 -16.81
CA SER A 168 3.95 3.66 -17.60
C SER A 168 3.74 4.91 -16.75
N VAL A 169 2.66 4.97 -15.97
CA VAL A 169 2.28 6.10 -15.12
C VAL A 169 3.27 6.29 -13.95
N GLY A 170 3.77 5.19 -13.39
CA GLY A 170 4.80 5.21 -12.33
C GLY A 170 6.24 5.29 -12.85
N SER A 171 6.47 5.75 -14.08
CA SER A 171 7.82 5.88 -14.65
C SER A 171 8.38 7.30 -14.52
N VAL A 172 9.71 7.45 -14.49
CA VAL A 172 10.36 8.78 -14.52
C VAL A 172 9.93 9.60 -15.73
N TRP A 173 9.65 8.97 -16.87
CA TRP A 173 9.16 9.66 -18.06
C TRP A 173 7.80 10.31 -17.84
N ALA A 174 6.91 9.67 -17.09
CA ALA A 174 5.63 10.26 -16.69
C ALA A 174 5.84 11.49 -15.79
N PHE A 175 6.82 11.44 -14.87
CA PHE A 175 7.16 12.60 -14.03
C PHE A 175 7.69 13.77 -14.86
N MET A 176 8.58 13.49 -15.82
CA MET A 176 9.11 14.51 -16.72
C MET A 176 8.00 15.13 -17.57
N PHE A 177 7.13 14.31 -18.16
CA PHE A 177 6.00 14.80 -18.95
C PHE A 177 5.05 15.65 -18.09
N TYR A 178 4.75 15.22 -16.87
CA TYR A 178 3.94 15.96 -15.92
C TYR A 178 4.50 17.37 -15.66
N TRP A 179 5.77 17.47 -15.25
CA TRP A 179 6.40 18.74 -14.93
C TRP A 179 6.65 19.62 -16.16
N ILE A 180 6.95 19.04 -17.32
CA ILE A 180 7.02 19.78 -18.58
C ILE A 180 5.67 20.43 -18.88
N GLY A 181 4.57 19.69 -18.70
CA GLY A 181 3.21 20.24 -18.87
C GLY A 181 2.92 21.42 -17.94
N ILE A 182 3.28 21.31 -16.66
CA ILE A 182 3.13 22.40 -15.69
C ILE A 182 4.00 23.61 -16.05
N VAL A 183 5.26 23.41 -16.45
CA VAL A 183 6.15 24.49 -16.86
C VAL A 183 5.63 25.20 -18.11
N VAL A 184 5.14 24.45 -19.11
CA VAL A 184 4.50 25.02 -20.31
C VAL A 184 3.29 25.87 -19.92
N TRP A 185 2.43 25.37 -19.02
CA TRP A 185 1.30 26.14 -18.51
C TRP A 185 1.73 27.43 -17.77
N ILE A 186 2.78 27.37 -16.94
CA ILE A 186 3.32 28.57 -16.27
C ILE A 186 3.81 29.60 -17.29
N VAL A 187 4.60 29.17 -18.28
CA VAL A 187 5.18 30.07 -19.30
C VAL A 187 4.08 30.71 -20.15
N LEU A 188 3.07 29.94 -20.57
CA LEU A 188 1.94 30.45 -21.35
C LEU A 188 1.00 31.33 -20.50
N GLY A 189 1.04 31.23 -19.17
CA GLY A 189 0.26 32.07 -18.25
C GLY A 189 0.77 33.50 -18.06
N ILE A 190 2.06 33.75 -18.31
CA ILE A 190 2.68 35.08 -18.18
C ILE A 190 2.00 36.15 -19.04
N PRO A 191 1.80 35.95 -20.37
CA PRO A 191 1.19 36.98 -21.22
C PRO A 191 -0.27 37.28 -20.84
N VAL A 192 -0.99 36.33 -20.24
CA VAL A 192 -2.40 36.48 -19.80
C VAL A 192 -2.52 36.81 -18.31
N GLN A 193 -1.41 37.15 -17.65
CA GLN A 193 -1.35 37.54 -16.24
C GLN A 193 -2.04 36.56 -15.27
N PHE A 194 -2.05 35.26 -15.60
CA PHE A 194 -2.74 34.23 -14.81
C PHE A 194 -4.20 34.59 -14.49
N SER A 195 -4.99 34.98 -15.49
CA SER A 195 -6.43 35.23 -15.33
C SER A 195 -7.17 34.06 -14.66
N ASN A 196 -8.31 34.34 -14.03
CA ASN A 196 -9.12 33.29 -13.37
C ASN A 196 -9.48 32.16 -14.34
N GLU A 197 -9.83 32.49 -15.58
CA GLU A 197 -10.12 31.51 -16.65
C GLU A 197 -8.90 30.63 -16.97
N TRP A 198 -7.70 31.22 -17.05
CA TRP A 198 -6.45 30.48 -17.27
C TRP A 198 -6.14 29.49 -16.13
N GLN A 199 -6.45 29.88 -14.89
CA GLN A 199 -6.31 29.01 -13.71
C GLN A 199 -7.39 27.92 -13.68
N LEU A 200 -8.61 28.22 -14.13
CA LEU A 200 -9.71 27.26 -14.21
C LEU A 200 -9.39 26.11 -15.19
N TYR A 201 -8.73 26.40 -16.32
CA TYR A 201 -8.32 25.37 -17.27
C TYR A 201 -7.37 24.33 -16.67
N ILE A 202 -6.32 24.78 -15.96
CA ILE A 202 -5.40 23.84 -15.34
C ILE A 202 -6.08 23.07 -14.22
N ASN A 203 -6.93 23.74 -13.42
CA ASN A 203 -7.68 23.10 -12.35
C ASN A 203 -8.62 22.01 -12.87
N THR A 204 -9.25 22.23 -14.02
CA THR A 204 -10.12 21.24 -14.64
C THR A 204 -9.35 20.02 -15.14
N ILE A 205 -8.19 20.24 -15.78
CA ILE A 205 -7.33 19.15 -16.26
C ILE A 205 -6.73 18.38 -15.07
N THR A 206 -6.27 19.05 -14.02
CA THR A 206 -5.74 18.40 -12.82
C THR A 206 -6.82 17.67 -12.04
N ALA A 207 -8.03 18.22 -11.90
CA ALA A 207 -9.19 17.53 -11.32
C ALA A 207 -9.50 16.21 -12.04
N LEU A 208 -9.57 16.25 -13.38
CA LEU A 208 -9.80 15.05 -14.17
C LEU A 208 -8.67 14.03 -13.97
N SER A 209 -7.41 14.50 -13.97
CA SER A 209 -6.24 13.66 -13.75
C SER A 209 -6.23 13.03 -12.36
N LEU A 210 -6.49 13.80 -11.30
CA LEU A 210 -6.59 13.35 -9.92
C LEU A 210 -7.69 12.30 -9.74
N THR A 211 -8.88 12.56 -10.30
CA THR A 211 -10.00 11.61 -10.22
C THR A 211 -9.63 10.28 -10.85
N LEU A 212 -9.09 10.33 -12.08
CA LEU A 212 -8.73 9.12 -12.81
C LEU A 212 -7.59 8.37 -12.11
N THR A 213 -6.53 9.07 -11.69
CA THR A 213 -5.34 8.46 -11.09
C THR A 213 -5.61 7.94 -9.67
N SER A 214 -6.42 8.63 -8.87
CA SER A 214 -6.79 8.19 -7.50
C SER A 214 -7.63 6.91 -7.52
N VAL A 215 -8.69 6.86 -8.35
CA VAL A 215 -9.53 5.66 -8.49
C VAL A 215 -8.74 4.51 -9.11
N PHE A 216 -7.84 4.79 -10.07
CA PHE A 216 -6.94 3.78 -10.63
C PHE A 216 -5.95 3.24 -9.60
N LEU A 217 -5.34 4.12 -8.79
CA LEU A 217 -4.43 3.74 -7.71
C LEU A 217 -5.14 2.84 -6.70
N GLN A 218 -6.35 3.22 -6.26
CA GLN A 218 -7.15 2.44 -5.32
C GLN A 218 -7.48 1.06 -5.88
N ASN A 219 -7.82 0.97 -7.17
CA ASN A 219 -8.09 -0.30 -7.82
C ASN A 219 -6.87 -1.22 -7.88
N ILE A 220 -5.71 -0.68 -8.27
CA ILE A 220 -4.47 -1.46 -8.32
C ILE A 220 -4.08 -1.94 -6.94
N GLN A 221 -4.12 -1.05 -5.94
CA GLN A 221 -3.75 -1.41 -4.57
C GLN A 221 -4.62 -2.55 -4.05
N GLN A 222 -5.95 -2.48 -4.25
CA GLN A 222 -6.85 -3.53 -3.80
C GLN A 222 -6.57 -4.86 -4.49
N GLN A 223 -6.30 -4.82 -5.80
CA GLN A 223 -5.96 -6.03 -6.54
C GLN A 223 -4.65 -6.67 -6.06
N GLN A 224 -3.63 -5.87 -5.76
CA GLN A 224 -2.35 -6.39 -5.26
C GLN A 224 -2.48 -6.94 -3.84
N GLU A 225 -3.24 -6.26 -2.98
CA GLU A 225 -3.52 -6.73 -1.62
C GLU A 225 -4.27 -8.06 -1.62
N ASP A 226 -5.33 -8.19 -2.43
CA ASP A 226 -6.09 -9.44 -2.56
C ASP A 226 -5.19 -10.60 -3.05
N ASN A 227 -4.23 -10.32 -3.94
CA ASN A 227 -3.28 -11.32 -4.41
C ASN A 227 -2.28 -11.69 -3.32
N LEU A 228 -1.73 -10.70 -2.61
CA LEU A 228 -0.78 -10.91 -1.53
C LEU A 228 -1.40 -11.68 -0.36
N GLU A 229 -2.64 -11.36 0.01
CA GLU A 229 -3.39 -12.06 1.07
C GLU A 229 -3.53 -13.55 0.74
N LYS A 230 -3.97 -13.89 -0.48
CA LYS A 230 -4.08 -15.30 -0.94
C LYS A 230 -2.73 -16.02 -0.93
N SER A 231 -1.69 -15.33 -1.38
CA SER A 231 -0.31 -15.84 -1.38
C SER A 231 0.16 -16.16 0.05
N LEU A 232 -0.06 -15.24 0.99
CA LEU A 232 0.31 -15.44 2.40
C LEU A 232 -0.52 -16.53 3.07
N GLU A 233 -1.83 -16.60 2.81
CA GLU A 233 -2.68 -17.68 3.31
C GLU A 233 -2.19 -19.05 2.83
N TYR A 234 -1.74 -19.14 1.57
CA TYR A 234 -1.12 -20.36 1.06
C TYR A 234 0.17 -20.70 1.81
N ALA A 235 1.06 -19.73 2.02
CA ALA A 235 2.30 -19.95 2.78
C ALA A 235 2.02 -20.41 4.22
N LEU A 236 1.00 -19.84 4.88
CA LEU A 236 0.53 -20.27 6.19
C LEU A 236 0.02 -21.72 6.19
N LYS A 237 -0.72 -22.14 5.13
CA LYS A 237 -1.18 -23.53 5.00
C LYS A 237 -0.03 -24.52 4.85
N VAL A 238 0.98 -24.19 4.04
CA VAL A 238 2.19 -25.00 3.90
C VAL A 238 2.92 -25.09 5.25
N ASP A 239 3.09 -23.96 5.93
CA ASP A 239 3.77 -23.89 7.21
C ASP A 239 3.05 -24.66 8.32
N ALA A 240 1.72 -24.57 8.39
CA ALA A 240 0.90 -25.36 9.31
C ALA A 240 1.03 -26.87 9.06
N LYS A 241 1.13 -27.29 7.80
CA LYS A 241 1.35 -28.69 7.43
C LYS A 241 2.73 -29.19 7.86
N VAL A 242 3.77 -28.36 7.71
CA VAL A 242 5.12 -28.65 8.21
C VAL A 242 5.07 -28.84 9.72
N GLU A 243 4.51 -27.87 10.45
CA GLU A 243 4.41 -27.89 11.90
C GLU A 243 3.66 -29.14 12.40
N TYR A 244 2.50 -29.44 11.81
CA TYR A 244 1.69 -30.61 12.17
C TYR A 244 2.50 -31.92 12.06
N ARG A 245 3.21 -32.11 10.95
CA ARG A 245 4.01 -33.32 10.75
C ARG A 245 5.18 -33.41 11.72
N VAL A 246 5.91 -32.31 11.94
CA VAL A 246 7.02 -32.32 12.90
C VAL A 246 6.52 -32.61 14.32
N ARG A 247 5.38 -32.04 14.73
CA ARG A 247 4.73 -32.36 16.02
C ARG A 247 4.33 -33.83 16.10
N LYS A 248 3.79 -34.41 15.03
CA LYS A 248 3.45 -35.84 14.97
C LYS A 248 4.69 -36.72 15.15
N ILE A 249 5.82 -36.36 14.55
CA ILE A 249 7.08 -37.14 14.65
C ILE A 249 7.70 -37.04 16.05
N THR A 250 7.63 -35.85 16.67
CA THR A 250 8.24 -35.54 17.98
C THR A 250 7.31 -35.73 19.18
N GLU A 251 6.03 -36.03 18.93
CA GLU A 251 4.96 -36.15 19.93
C GLU A 251 4.79 -34.90 20.81
N ASP A 252 5.06 -33.71 20.25
CA ASP A 252 5.00 -32.44 20.99
C ASP A 252 3.61 -31.80 20.95
N THR A 253 3.07 -31.53 22.14
CA THR A 253 1.76 -30.91 22.36
C THR A 253 1.86 -29.46 22.84
N LYS A 254 3.06 -28.89 22.95
CA LYS A 254 3.25 -27.54 23.50
C LYS A 254 2.68 -26.48 22.56
N PRO A 255 2.04 -25.42 23.07
CA PRO A 255 1.54 -24.33 22.24
C PRO A 255 2.70 -23.58 21.58
N ASN A 256 2.40 -22.89 20.47
CA ASN A 256 3.36 -22.01 19.83
C ASN A 256 3.69 -20.82 20.74
N PRO A 257 4.94 -20.35 20.76
CA PRO A 257 5.31 -19.19 21.55
C PRO A 257 4.68 -17.92 20.97
N ILE A 258 4.24 -17.00 21.82
CA ILE A 258 3.79 -15.68 21.38
C ILE A 258 5.00 -14.95 20.77
N TYR A 259 4.87 -14.54 19.50
CA TYR A 259 5.87 -13.75 18.81
C TYR A 259 5.40 -12.30 18.71
N GLU A 260 5.99 -11.42 19.50
CA GLU A 260 5.70 -9.99 19.46
C GLU A 260 6.65 -9.29 18.49
N ILE A 261 6.08 -8.60 17.50
CA ILE A 261 6.85 -7.68 16.65
C ILE A 261 7.01 -6.37 17.43
N PRO A 262 8.24 -5.97 17.83
CA PRO A 262 8.43 -4.76 18.61
C PRO A 262 7.98 -3.53 17.81
N LEU A 263 7.20 -2.65 18.45
CA LEU A 263 6.79 -1.39 17.84
C LEU A 263 8.03 -0.54 17.51
N ARG A 264 8.08 -0.03 16.27
CA ARG A 264 9.08 0.94 15.85
C ARG A 264 8.95 2.20 16.71
N ARG A 265 10.05 2.67 17.29
CA ARG A 265 10.10 3.93 18.03
C ARG A 265 9.95 5.11 17.05
N LEU A 266 8.78 5.73 17.05
CA LEU A 266 8.50 6.93 16.25
C LEU A 266 8.96 8.19 16.97
N SER A 267 9.54 9.13 16.21
CA SER A 267 9.80 10.50 16.66
C SER A 267 8.51 11.27 16.95
N ARG A 268 8.62 12.43 17.60
CA ARG A 268 7.44 13.24 17.97
C ARG A 268 6.61 13.65 16.75
N SER A 269 7.26 14.06 15.65
CA SER A 269 6.58 14.45 14.42
C SER A 269 5.93 13.25 13.71
N GLU A 270 6.63 12.12 13.61
CA GLU A 270 6.06 10.88 13.04
C GLU A 270 4.85 10.39 13.84
N ARG A 271 4.87 10.56 15.17
CA ARG A 271 3.71 10.24 16.01
C ARG A 271 2.53 11.16 15.73
N ALA A 272 2.77 12.45 15.46
CA ALA A 272 1.70 13.37 15.07
C ALA A 272 1.12 13.01 13.70
N ILE A 273 1.98 12.69 12.72
CA ILE A 273 1.58 12.22 11.38
C ILE A 273 0.74 10.94 11.49
N ALA A 274 1.21 9.94 12.25
CA ALA A 274 0.49 8.68 12.45
C ALA A 274 -0.87 8.88 13.13
N ARG A 275 -0.98 9.81 14.10
CA ARG A 275 -2.26 10.16 14.74
C ARG A 275 -3.22 10.81 13.76
N PHE A 276 -2.74 11.76 12.96
CA PHE A 276 -3.55 12.43 11.96
C PHE A 276 -4.11 11.42 10.95
N ALA A 277 -3.28 10.53 10.41
CA ALA A 277 -3.75 9.48 9.52
C ALA A 277 -4.68 8.46 10.19
N ALA A 278 -4.43 8.12 11.46
CA ALA A 278 -5.33 7.24 12.20
C ALA A 278 -6.71 7.88 12.39
N ILE A 279 -6.78 9.21 12.60
CA ILE A 279 -8.04 9.95 12.66
C ILE A 279 -8.71 9.93 11.28
N MET A 280 -8.00 10.37 10.24
CA MET A 280 -8.52 10.47 8.86
C MET A 280 -9.01 9.12 8.34
N GLY A 281 -8.23 8.04 8.48
CA GLY A 281 -8.61 6.68 8.05
C GLY A 281 -9.59 5.94 8.96
N SER A 282 -10.09 6.58 10.02
CA SER A 282 -11.08 6.01 10.94
C SER A 282 -12.49 6.56 10.70
N GLY A 283 -13.49 5.97 11.36
CA GLY A 283 -14.86 6.50 11.34
C GLY A 283 -14.96 7.91 11.91
N LEU A 284 -14.00 8.34 12.74
CA LEU A 284 -13.95 9.72 13.24
C LEU A 284 -13.63 10.71 12.12
N GLY A 285 -12.71 10.38 11.20
CA GLY A 285 -12.43 11.19 10.02
C GLY A 285 -13.68 11.39 9.17
N VAL A 286 -14.39 10.30 8.87
CA VAL A 286 -15.67 10.34 8.13
C VAL A 286 -16.71 11.21 8.85
N LEU A 287 -16.82 11.12 10.17
CA LEU A 287 -17.72 11.95 10.96
C LEU A 287 -17.35 13.44 10.85
N ILE A 288 -16.06 13.78 10.94
CA ILE A 288 -15.57 15.15 10.77
C ILE A 288 -15.90 15.67 9.38
N SER A 289 -15.66 14.87 8.33
CA SER A 289 -16.01 15.23 6.95
C SER A 289 -17.51 15.46 6.76
N LEU A 290 -18.35 14.63 7.37
CA LEU A 290 -19.81 14.77 7.31
C LEU A 290 -20.28 16.05 8.01
N VAL A 291 -19.73 16.35 9.18
CA VAL A 291 -20.03 17.60 9.91
C VAL A 291 -19.60 18.82 9.09
N ALA A 292 -18.41 18.79 8.48
CA ALA A 292 -17.93 19.86 7.61
C ALA A 292 -18.86 20.06 6.40
N LEU A 293 -19.30 18.98 5.76
CA LEU A 293 -20.24 19.02 4.63
C LEU A 293 -21.61 19.59 5.05
N ILE A 294 -22.15 19.16 6.19
CA ILE A 294 -23.42 19.67 6.73
C ILE A 294 -23.31 21.16 7.04
N ALA A 295 -22.20 21.60 7.67
CA ALA A 295 -21.96 23.01 7.96
C ALA A 295 -21.87 23.84 6.66
N TRP A 296 -21.18 23.33 5.65
CA TRP A 296 -21.11 23.97 4.33
C TRP A 296 -22.51 24.06 3.67
N LEU A 297 -23.29 22.99 3.69
CA LEU A 297 -24.67 23.02 3.17
C LEU A 297 -25.57 24.00 3.95
N ALA A 298 -25.39 24.12 5.26
CA ALA A 298 -26.21 25.00 6.11
C ALA A 298 -25.90 26.49 5.90
N VAL A 299 -24.65 26.85 5.60
CA VAL A 299 -24.23 28.23 5.35
C VAL A 299 -24.55 28.66 3.91
N GLY A 300 -24.61 27.72 2.96
CA GLY A 300 -24.86 28.01 1.54
C GLY A 300 -26.09 28.87 1.24
N PRO A 301 -27.27 28.65 1.85
CA PRO A 301 -28.45 29.50 1.64
C PRO A 301 -28.23 30.97 2.03
N ILE A 302 -27.42 31.23 3.07
CA ILE A 302 -27.10 32.58 3.55
C ILE A 302 -26.25 33.30 2.50
N LEU A 303 -25.38 32.57 1.81
CA LEU A 303 -24.45 33.09 0.80
C LEU A 303 -24.91 32.82 -0.65
N LYS A 304 -26.19 32.44 -0.83
CA LYS A 304 -26.86 32.25 -2.13
C LYS A 304 -26.24 31.20 -3.08
N PHE A 305 -25.34 30.35 -2.59
CA PHE A 305 -24.62 29.36 -3.40
C PHE A 305 -23.98 29.97 -4.68
N ASP A 306 -23.34 31.13 -4.56
CA ASP A 306 -22.59 31.70 -5.68
C ASP A 306 -21.31 30.89 -6.00
N ASP A 307 -20.69 31.17 -7.14
CA ASP A 307 -19.50 30.44 -7.60
C ASP A 307 -18.35 30.52 -6.59
N ASN A 308 -18.21 31.66 -5.89
CA ASN A 308 -17.20 31.86 -4.85
C ASN A 308 -17.47 30.98 -3.60
N TRP A 309 -18.73 30.78 -3.20
CA TRP A 309 -19.12 29.85 -2.13
C TRP A 309 -18.87 28.39 -2.51
N VAL A 310 -19.19 28.02 -3.76
CA VAL A 310 -18.96 26.67 -4.27
C VAL A 310 -17.47 26.36 -4.35
N LEU A 311 -16.60 27.35 -4.55
CA LEU A 311 -15.15 27.15 -4.62
C LEU A 311 -14.49 26.89 -3.25
N ILE A 312 -15.14 27.26 -2.15
CA ILE A 312 -14.62 27.05 -0.79
C ILE A 312 -14.48 25.56 -0.47
N ILE A 313 -15.44 24.72 -0.88
CA ILE A 313 -15.35 23.29 -0.60
C ILE A 313 -14.15 22.67 -1.33
N GLY A 314 -13.92 23.06 -2.59
CA GLY A 314 -12.75 22.64 -3.36
C GLY A 314 -11.43 23.10 -2.77
N THR A 315 -11.40 24.31 -2.21
CA THR A 315 -10.21 24.83 -1.52
C THR A 315 -9.92 24.05 -0.24
N PHE A 316 -10.97 23.75 0.55
CA PHE A 316 -10.83 22.94 1.76
C PHE A 316 -10.34 21.52 1.44
N THR A 317 -10.98 20.82 0.51
CA THR A 317 -10.61 19.46 0.13
C THR A 317 -9.21 19.41 -0.49
N GLY A 318 -8.84 20.36 -1.35
CA GLY A 318 -7.51 20.42 -1.95
C GLY A 318 -6.38 20.70 -0.94
N LEU A 319 -6.61 21.58 0.04
CA LEU A 319 -5.62 21.84 1.09
C LEU A 319 -5.40 20.61 2.00
N VAL A 320 -6.48 19.88 2.32
CA VAL A 320 -6.37 18.65 3.11
C VAL A 320 -5.76 17.52 2.28
N GLY A 321 -6.20 17.32 1.04
CA GLY A 321 -5.66 16.32 0.09
C GLY A 321 -4.15 16.50 -0.13
N PHE A 322 -3.68 17.74 -0.25
CA PHE A 322 -2.25 18.01 -0.32
C PHE A 322 -1.48 17.53 0.92
N ILE A 323 -2.00 17.74 2.13
CA ILE A 323 -1.38 17.21 3.36
C ILE A 323 -1.47 15.68 3.37
N ASP A 324 -2.65 15.14 3.05
CA ASP A 324 -2.94 13.71 3.03
C ASP A 324 -2.00 12.95 2.08
N GLY A 325 -1.68 13.50 0.90
CA GLY A 325 -0.74 12.89 -0.04
C GLY A 325 0.66 12.66 0.57
N PHE A 326 1.19 13.64 1.31
CA PHE A 326 2.48 13.49 2.01
C PHE A 326 2.38 12.57 3.23
N VAL A 327 1.29 12.65 3.98
CA VAL A 327 1.04 11.79 5.14
C VAL A 327 0.94 10.32 4.71
N LEU A 328 0.17 10.06 3.66
CA LEU A 328 -0.03 8.74 3.07
C LEU A 328 1.31 8.16 2.60
N ARG A 329 2.12 8.95 1.87
CA ARG A 329 3.44 8.48 1.44
C ARG A 329 4.37 8.20 2.63
N ASN A 330 4.36 9.04 3.67
CA ASN A 330 5.17 8.83 4.87
C ASN A 330 4.80 7.51 5.58
N ILE A 331 3.51 7.24 5.74
CA ILE A 331 3.04 6.00 6.39
C ILE A 331 3.41 4.79 5.55
N TYR A 332 3.22 4.86 4.23
CA TYR A 332 3.66 3.79 3.34
C TYR A 332 5.15 3.50 3.46
N ALA A 333 6.00 4.52 3.56
CA ALA A 333 7.45 4.33 3.71
C ALA A 333 7.81 3.64 5.04
N ILE A 334 7.08 3.97 6.11
CA ILE A 334 7.25 3.33 7.42
C ILE A 334 6.81 1.87 7.37
N ASP A 335 5.65 1.58 6.77
CA ASP A 335 5.08 0.23 6.65
C ASP A 335 5.97 -0.66 5.77
N GLU A 336 6.46 -0.15 4.65
CA GLU A 336 7.37 -0.85 3.73
C GLU A 336 8.68 -1.24 4.43
N THR A 337 9.31 -0.29 5.14
CA THR A 337 10.54 -0.55 5.89
C THR A 337 10.30 -1.62 6.97
N SER A 338 9.16 -1.53 7.65
CA SER A 338 8.81 -2.47 8.72
C SER A 338 8.58 -3.88 8.17
N ALA A 339 7.87 -4.00 7.04
CA ALA A 339 7.67 -5.28 6.37
C ALA A 339 8.97 -5.90 5.87
N ALA A 340 9.84 -5.11 5.23
CA ALA A 340 11.14 -5.57 4.75
C ALA A 340 12.02 -6.12 5.89
N LEU A 341 12.01 -5.46 7.05
CA LEU A 341 12.74 -5.95 8.24
C LEU A 341 12.21 -7.31 8.72
N GLN A 342 10.89 -7.50 8.76
CA GLN A 342 10.28 -8.74 9.20
C GLN A 342 10.49 -9.89 8.20
N PHE A 343 10.38 -9.62 6.90
CA PHE A 343 10.74 -10.60 5.86
C PHE A 343 12.20 -11.02 5.96
N ARG A 344 13.12 -10.06 6.17
CA ARG A 344 14.54 -10.36 6.33
C ARG A 344 14.82 -11.19 7.58
N ALA A 345 14.16 -10.88 8.70
CA ALA A 345 14.26 -11.68 9.91
C ALA A 345 13.76 -13.12 9.68
N LEU A 346 12.67 -13.28 8.93
CA LEU A 346 12.09 -14.58 8.61
C LEU A 346 13.01 -15.38 7.69
N MET A 347 13.53 -14.74 6.64
CA MET A 347 14.53 -15.32 5.75
C MET A 347 15.75 -15.82 6.52
N TYR A 348 16.31 -15.02 7.43
CA TYR A 348 17.47 -15.44 8.22
C TYR A 348 17.16 -16.66 9.10
N SER A 349 15.98 -16.69 9.72
CA SER A 349 15.55 -17.81 10.54
C SER A 349 15.35 -19.08 9.70
N ASP A 350 14.70 -18.98 8.54
CA ASP A 350 14.47 -20.10 7.63
C ASP A 350 15.79 -20.65 7.05
N SER A 351 16.69 -19.77 6.61
CA SER A 351 17.99 -20.18 6.08
C SER A 351 18.81 -20.94 7.12
N ARG A 352 18.79 -20.49 8.39
CA ARG A 352 19.44 -21.23 9.50
C ARG A 352 18.84 -22.62 9.70
N LEU A 353 17.53 -22.77 9.53
CA LEU A 353 16.89 -24.10 9.60
C LEU A 353 17.38 -24.99 8.46
N LEU A 354 17.33 -24.49 7.22
CA LEU A 354 17.79 -25.25 6.06
C LEU A 354 19.27 -25.65 6.18
N GLU A 355 20.13 -24.78 6.71
CA GLU A 355 21.54 -25.09 6.99
C GLU A 355 21.69 -26.23 8.00
N VAL A 356 20.91 -26.23 9.09
CA VAL A 356 20.93 -27.33 10.09
C VAL A 356 20.50 -28.66 9.46
N LEU A 357 19.61 -28.61 8.48
CA LEU A 357 19.10 -29.78 7.75
C LEU A 357 19.98 -30.21 6.57
N ASN A 358 21.11 -29.53 6.32
CA ASN A 358 21.96 -29.72 5.13
C ASN A 358 21.21 -29.60 3.80
N ILE A 359 20.26 -28.66 3.72
CA ILE A 359 19.51 -28.31 2.52
C ILE A 359 20.11 -27.03 1.92
N PRO A 360 20.39 -26.98 0.60
CA PRO A 360 20.96 -25.79 -0.01
C PRO A 360 20.00 -24.60 0.13
N VAL A 361 20.50 -23.51 0.72
CA VAL A 361 19.74 -22.27 0.87
C VAL A 361 19.58 -21.61 -0.50
N PRO A 362 18.34 -21.33 -0.96
CA PRO A 362 18.13 -20.62 -2.21
C PRO A 362 18.75 -19.21 -2.16
N LEU A 363 19.70 -18.93 -3.05
CA LEU A 363 20.29 -17.61 -3.21
C LEU A 363 19.37 -16.73 -4.07
N GLU A 364 18.95 -15.59 -3.53
CA GLU A 364 18.22 -14.60 -4.32
C GLU A 364 19.19 -13.68 -5.06
N PRO A 365 19.03 -13.48 -6.39
CA PRO A 365 19.89 -12.59 -7.14
C PRO A 365 19.68 -11.14 -6.72
N VAL A 366 20.78 -10.45 -6.37
CA VAL A 366 20.74 -9.01 -6.08
C VAL A 366 20.49 -8.24 -7.38
N LYS A 367 19.29 -7.68 -7.54
CA LYS A 367 18.95 -6.83 -8.68
C LYS A 367 19.68 -5.49 -8.57
N LYS A 368 20.42 -5.10 -9.61
CA LYS A 368 20.99 -3.75 -9.74
C LYS A 368 19.90 -2.77 -10.18
N LEU A 369 19.77 -1.66 -9.45
CA LEU A 369 18.83 -0.58 -9.78
C LEU A 369 19.34 0.24 -10.98
N SER A 370 18.49 0.42 -11.98
CA SER A 370 18.70 1.35 -13.10
C SER A 370 18.69 2.81 -12.64
N LEU A 371 19.24 3.73 -13.44
CA LEU A 371 19.26 5.16 -13.11
C LEU A 371 17.84 5.73 -12.93
N SER A 372 16.89 5.33 -13.78
CA SER A 372 15.49 5.75 -13.66
C SER A 372 14.87 5.25 -12.36
N GLU A 373 15.08 3.99 -11.99
CA GLU A 373 14.62 3.44 -10.70
C GLU A 373 15.26 4.16 -9.51
N ARG A 374 16.53 4.59 -9.60
CA ARG A 374 17.17 5.36 -8.51
C ARG A 374 16.57 6.74 -8.33
N ILE A 375 16.34 7.48 -9.43
CA ILE A 375 15.72 8.82 -9.38
C ILE A 375 14.29 8.72 -8.83
N SER A 376 13.56 7.71 -9.29
CA SER A 376 12.22 7.35 -8.82
C SER A 376 12.18 7.14 -7.30
N LEU A 377 13.06 6.27 -6.81
CA LEU A 377 13.15 5.97 -5.37
C LEU A 377 13.56 7.20 -4.57
N ALA A 378 14.56 7.95 -5.03
CA ALA A 378 14.97 9.18 -4.35
C ALA A 378 13.82 10.20 -4.25
N THR A 379 13.01 10.35 -5.31
CA THR A 379 11.83 11.21 -5.32
C THR A 379 10.78 10.71 -4.34
N SER A 380 10.52 9.40 -4.34
CA SER A 380 9.59 8.74 -3.43
C SER A 380 10.01 8.84 -1.96
N ASP A 381 11.30 8.68 -1.66
CA ASP A 381 11.87 8.77 -0.33
C ASP A 381 11.83 10.21 0.19
N LEU A 382 12.07 11.19 -0.68
CA LEU A 382 11.93 12.60 -0.35
C LEU A 382 10.49 12.94 0.05
N CYS A 383 9.50 12.50 -0.76
CA CYS A 383 8.09 12.72 -0.46
C CYS A 383 7.61 11.94 0.78
N GLY A 384 8.19 10.78 1.05
CA GLY A 384 7.91 9.97 2.23
C GLY A 384 8.65 10.41 3.49
N HIS A 385 9.55 11.39 3.40
CA HIS A 385 10.31 11.84 4.55
C HIS A 385 9.40 12.59 5.54
N ARG A 386 9.60 12.38 6.85
CA ARG A 386 8.82 13.06 7.91
C ARG A 386 8.79 14.59 7.81
N HIS A 387 9.84 15.19 7.22
CA HIS A 387 9.95 16.64 7.05
C HIS A 387 9.10 17.14 5.88
N ALA A 388 8.80 16.29 4.89
CA ALA A 388 7.92 16.64 3.79
C ALA A 388 6.49 16.89 4.28
N SER A 389 5.94 16.00 5.11
CA SER A 389 4.59 16.19 5.69
C SER A 389 4.50 17.43 6.60
N VAL A 390 5.55 17.72 7.39
CA VAL A 390 5.60 18.95 8.20
C VAL A 390 5.71 20.20 7.31
N GLY A 391 6.53 20.14 6.27
CA GLY A 391 6.65 21.19 5.27
C GLY A 391 5.32 21.46 4.56
N ALA A 392 4.55 20.42 4.23
CA ALA A 392 3.23 20.55 3.63
C ALA A 392 2.27 21.36 4.50
N VAL A 393 2.25 21.10 5.82
CA VAL A 393 1.45 21.90 6.76
C VAL A 393 1.88 23.36 6.77
N LEU A 394 3.19 23.64 6.75
CA LEU A 394 3.71 25.01 6.70
C LEU A 394 3.30 25.73 5.41
N VAL A 395 3.32 25.02 4.27
CA VAL A 395 2.86 25.55 2.98
C VAL A 395 1.36 25.87 3.04
N VAL A 396 0.53 24.97 3.57
CA VAL A 396 -0.91 25.20 3.74
C VAL A 396 -1.18 26.41 4.64
N VAL A 397 -0.47 26.55 5.76
CA VAL A 397 -0.60 27.74 6.63
C VAL A 397 -0.22 29.01 5.88
N GLY A 398 0.86 28.99 5.09
CA GLY A 398 1.26 30.13 4.25
C GLY A 398 0.20 30.50 3.21
N LEU A 399 -0.39 29.51 2.54
CA LEU A 399 -1.48 29.71 1.58
C LEU A 399 -2.73 30.30 2.26
N LEU A 400 -3.12 29.80 3.43
CA LEU A 400 -4.25 30.31 4.20
C LEU A 400 -4.04 31.77 4.64
N VAL A 401 -2.82 32.14 5.05
CA VAL A 401 -2.47 33.52 5.38
C VAL A 401 -2.58 34.40 4.13
N ALA A 402 -2.06 33.96 2.98
CA ALA A 402 -2.15 34.70 1.72
C ALA A 402 -3.62 34.89 1.27
N ALA A 403 -4.44 33.83 1.33
CA ALA A 403 -5.87 33.92 1.01
C ALA A 403 -6.64 34.84 1.96
N SER A 404 -6.28 34.84 3.25
CA SER A 404 -6.88 35.74 4.24
C SER A 404 -6.52 37.20 3.97
N ILE A 405 -5.28 37.50 3.55
CA ILE A 405 -4.86 38.84 3.10
C ILE A 405 -5.68 39.27 1.88
N LEU A 406 -5.94 38.34 0.95
CA LEU A 406 -6.78 38.54 -0.22
C LEU A 406 -8.29 38.49 0.07
N ARG A 407 -8.68 38.46 1.35
CA ARG A 407 -10.08 38.44 1.82
C ARG A 407 -10.92 37.30 1.23
N TRP A 408 -10.32 36.14 0.98
CA TRP A 408 -11.00 34.99 0.41
C TRP A 408 -11.72 35.28 -0.92
N SER A 409 -11.14 36.19 -1.73
CA SER A 409 -11.55 36.40 -3.12
C SER A 409 -11.33 35.14 -3.95
N GLU A 410 -11.98 35.06 -5.11
CA GLU A 410 -11.79 33.98 -6.07
C GLU A 410 -10.31 33.75 -6.39
N THR A 411 -9.53 34.82 -6.60
CA THR A 411 -8.08 34.75 -6.82
C THR A 411 -7.34 34.17 -5.61
N GLY A 412 -7.72 34.55 -4.38
CA GLY A 412 -7.11 34.01 -3.16
C GLY A 412 -7.41 32.52 -2.94
N GLN A 413 -8.62 32.08 -3.31
CA GLN A 413 -9.01 30.67 -3.26
C GLN A 413 -8.33 29.84 -4.35
N LEU A 414 -8.28 30.33 -5.60
CA LEU A 414 -7.56 29.68 -6.70
C LEU A 414 -6.05 29.57 -6.40
N LEU A 415 -5.45 30.58 -5.77
CA LEU A 415 -4.07 30.54 -5.30
C LEU A 415 -3.81 29.42 -4.29
N CYS A 416 -4.79 29.10 -3.45
CA CYS A 416 -4.69 27.95 -2.55
C CYS A 416 -4.84 26.64 -3.33
N ASN A 417 -5.83 26.57 -4.21
CA ASN A 417 -6.29 25.35 -4.84
C ASN A 417 -5.36 24.83 -5.95
N THR A 418 -4.95 25.70 -6.88
CA THR A 418 -4.16 25.29 -8.05
C THR A 418 -2.82 24.66 -7.68
N PRO A 419 -1.99 25.26 -6.80
CA PRO A 419 -0.71 24.66 -6.43
C PRO A 419 -0.88 23.34 -5.66
N THR A 420 -1.89 23.24 -4.78
CA THR A 420 -2.14 22.03 -4.00
C THR A 420 -2.58 20.88 -4.89
N MET A 421 -3.51 21.12 -5.82
CA MET A 421 -3.98 20.09 -6.77
C MET A 421 -2.86 19.60 -7.71
N ILE A 422 -1.98 20.50 -8.16
CA ILE A 422 -0.82 20.12 -8.98
C ILE A 422 0.13 19.24 -8.16
N ALA A 423 0.46 19.65 -6.93
CA ALA A 423 1.37 18.88 -6.11
C ALA A 423 0.77 17.51 -5.72
N GLU A 424 -0.51 17.46 -5.41
CA GLU A 424 -1.26 16.23 -5.15
C GLU A 424 -1.26 15.30 -6.37
N GLY A 425 -1.50 15.82 -7.56
CA GLY A 425 -1.44 15.06 -8.81
C GLY A 425 -0.08 14.42 -9.03
N PHE A 426 0.99 15.15 -8.74
CA PHE A 426 2.34 14.60 -8.76
C PHE A 426 2.56 13.52 -7.67
N LEU A 427 2.05 13.74 -6.46
CA LEU A 427 2.16 12.75 -5.37
C LEU A 427 1.46 11.45 -5.68
N LEU A 428 0.31 11.46 -6.38
CA LEU A 428 -0.35 10.23 -6.84
C LEU A 428 0.52 9.44 -7.83
N LEU A 429 1.23 10.11 -8.74
CA LEU A 429 2.20 9.45 -9.62
C LEU A 429 3.35 8.83 -8.84
N VAL A 430 3.88 9.55 -7.85
CA VAL A 430 4.92 9.06 -6.93
C VAL A 430 4.43 7.86 -6.13
N LEU A 431 3.16 7.87 -5.67
CA LEU A 431 2.54 6.77 -4.95
C LEU A 431 2.37 5.52 -5.83
N ILE A 432 1.91 5.67 -7.08
CA ILE A 432 1.81 4.56 -8.06
C ILE A 432 3.19 3.92 -8.26
N GLN A 433 4.22 4.75 -8.45
CA GLN A 433 5.58 4.28 -8.61
C GLN A 433 6.11 3.54 -7.37
N ALA A 434 5.99 4.16 -6.19
CA ALA A 434 6.43 3.59 -4.93
C ALA A 434 5.76 2.22 -4.71
N HIS A 435 4.46 2.14 -4.99
CA HIS A 435 3.70 0.90 -4.87
C HIS A 435 4.18 -0.16 -5.86
N ASN A 436 4.43 0.19 -7.13
CA ASN A 436 4.96 -0.76 -8.12
C ASN A 436 6.30 -1.35 -7.67
N PHE A 437 7.20 -0.50 -7.17
CA PHE A 437 8.50 -0.94 -6.68
C PHE A 437 8.36 -1.85 -5.46
N SER A 438 7.60 -1.40 -4.45
CA SER A 438 7.33 -2.16 -3.22
C SER A 438 6.70 -3.52 -3.51
N ASN A 439 5.77 -3.59 -4.47
CA ASN A 439 5.12 -4.84 -4.85
C ASN A 439 6.09 -5.82 -5.54
N MET A 440 7.03 -5.32 -6.35
CA MET A 440 8.09 -6.14 -6.92
C MET A 440 9.07 -6.66 -5.87
N GLU A 441 9.35 -5.89 -4.82
CA GLU A 441 10.15 -6.33 -3.67
C GLU A 441 9.43 -7.39 -2.84
N ARG A 442 8.20 -7.09 -2.40
CA ARG A 442 7.36 -8.04 -1.66
C ARG A 442 7.13 -9.34 -2.42
N GLY A 443 6.95 -9.28 -3.74
CA GLY A 443 6.83 -10.48 -4.57
C GLY A 443 8.09 -11.34 -4.56
N ARG A 444 9.28 -10.74 -4.52
CA ARG A 444 10.55 -11.47 -4.38
C ARG A 444 10.68 -12.10 -2.99
N ASP A 445 10.46 -11.30 -1.94
CA ASP A 445 10.52 -11.77 -0.55
C ASP A 445 9.56 -12.94 -0.30
N PHE A 446 8.34 -12.84 -0.84
CA PHE A 446 7.34 -13.89 -0.76
C PHE A 446 7.76 -15.17 -1.51
N ASN A 447 8.25 -15.04 -2.75
CA ASN A 447 8.75 -16.20 -3.48
C ASN A 447 9.90 -16.90 -2.75
N GLY A 448 10.81 -16.13 -2.17
CA GLY A 448 11.88 -16.65 -1.34
C GLY A 448 11.36 -17.41 -0.12
N LEU A 449 10.41 -16.82 0.60
CA LEU A 449 9.74 -17.45 1.73
C LEU A 449 9.10 -18.78 1.31
N LEU A 450 8.31 -18.76 0.24
CA LEU A 450 7.61 -19.93 -0.25
C LEU A 450 8.57 -21.05 -0.66
N LYS A 451 9.67 -20.73 -1.36
CA LYS A 451 10.76 -21.68 -1.66
C LYS A 451 11.25 -22.40 -0.41
N ARG A 452 11.59 -21.64 0.62
CA ARG A 452 12.14 -22.19 1.87
C ARG A 452 11.11 -23.05 2.62
N ARG A 453 9.84 -22.65 2.62
CA ARG A 453 8.75 -23.42 3.25
C ARG A 453 8.43 -24.72 2.53
N LEU A 454 8.44 -24.72 1.20
CA LEU A 454 8.25 -25.93 0.40
C LEU A 454 9.42 -26.92 0.59
N LEU A 455 10.65 -26.42 0.66
CA LEU A 455 11.83 -27.23 0.99
C LEU A 455 11.70 -27.90 2.36
N LEU A 456 11.29 -27.15 3.38
CA LEU A 456 11.02 -27.70 4.72
C LEU A 456 9.90 -28.75 4.67
N SER A 457 8.82 -28.49 3.93
CA SER A 457 7.72 -29.44 3.76
C SER A 457 8.13 -30.72 3.07
N SER A 458 8.98 -30.64 2.04
CA SER A 458 9.52 -31.83 1.36
C SER A 458 10.37 -32.65 2.33
N TYR A 459 11.34 -32.02 3.01
CA TYR A 459 12.18 -32.69 3.99
C TYR A 459 11.41 -33.44 5.08
N VAL A 460 10.38 -32.78 5.64
CA VAL A 460 9.56 -33.38 6.71
C VAL A 460 8.68 -34.51 6.17
N SER A 461 8.32 -34.50 4.88
CA SER A 461 7.61 -35.63 4.25
C SER A 461 8.53 -36.85 4.19
N ASP A 462 9.77 -36.68 3.73
CA ASP A 462 10.74 -37.78 3.63
C ASP A 462 11.04 -38.39 5.00
N LEU A 463 11.07 -37.59 6.06
CA LEU A 463 11.23 -38.08 7.44
C LEU A 463 10.04 -38.93 7.93
N GLU A 464 8.82 -38.57 7.52
CA GLU A 464 7.62 -39.34 7.86
C GLU A 464 7.62 -40.69 7.14
N ASP A 465 8.02 -40.71 5.86
CA ASP A 465 8.12 -41.92 5.04
C ASP A 465 9.23 -42.87 5.52
N GLN A 466 10.29 -42.37 6.16
CA GLN A 466 11.36 -43.21 6.73
C GLN A 466 11.00 -43.85 8.08
N LYS A 467 9.96 -43.35 8.77
CA LYS A 467 9.52 -43.86 10.09
C LYS A 467 8.48 -44.99 9.95
N HIS A 468 7.93 -45.15 8.74
CA HIS A 468 7.02 -46.22 8.32
C HIS A 468 7.77 -47.25 7.48
#